data_AF-W1YF80-F1
#
_entry.id   AF-W1YF80-F1
#
_cell.length_a   1.000
_cell.length_b   1.000
_cell.length_c   1.000
_cell.angle_alpha   90.00
_cell.angle_beta   90.00
_cell.angle_gamma   90.00
#
_symmetry.space_group_name_H-M   'P 1'
#
loop_
_entity.id
_entity.type
_entity.pdbx_description
1 polymer ?
#
loop_
_entity_poly.entity_id
_entity_poly.type
_entity_poly.pdbx_seq_one_letter_code
_entity_poly.pdbx_strand_id
1 'polypeptide(L)'
;LALGVTGAEYDAWLIRIGDGDQFSSGFVEVNPNSKIPALRDHTHNPPIRVFESGSILLYLAEKFGYFLPQDLAKRTETMNWLFWLQGAAPFLGGGFGHFYHYAP
;
A
#
# COMPACT_ATOMS: atom_id res chain seq x y z
N LEU A 1 10.78 8.99 7.38
CA LEU A 1 11.81 8.77 8.43
C LEU A 1 13.23 8.89 7.93
N ALA A 2 13.72 8.05 7.00
CA ALA A 2 15.10 8.14 6.50
C ALA A 2 15.47 9.51 5.88
N LEU A 3 14.50 10.20 5.27
CA LEU A 3 14.66 11.57 4.75
C LEU A 3 14.46 12.68 5.80
N GLY A 4 14.36 12.35 7.10
CA GLY A 4 14.15 13.33 8.18
C GLY A 4 12.71 13.87 8.30
N VAL A 5 11.76 13.33 7.54
CA VAL A 5 10.34 13.72 7.62
C VAL A 5 9.71 13.17 8.90
N THR A 6 9.61 14.00 9.94
CA THR A 6 9.01 13.64 11.24
C THR A 6 7.50 13.48 11.19
N GLY A 7 6.82 14.18 10.27
CA GLY A 7 5.38 13.99 10.02
C GLY A 7 5.01 12.62 9.43
N ALA A 8 6.01 11.80 9.10
CA ALA A 8 5.85 10.44 8.57
C ALA A 8 6.13 9.34 9.62
N GLU A 9 6.24 9.68 10.91
CA GLU A 9 6.22 8.70 12.00
C GLU A 9 4.92 7.89 11.96
N TYR A 10 5.02 6.60 12.30
CA TYR A 10 3.91 5.66 12.16
C TYR A 10 4.00 4.50 13.15
N ASP A 11 2.85 3.98 13.53
CA ASP A 11 2.72 2.71 14.24
C ASP A 11 2.47 1.58 13.24
N ALA A 12 3.36 0.58 13.23
CA ALA A 12 3.24 -0.60 12.38
C ALA A 12 2.60 -1.76 13.14
N TRP A 13 1.27 -1.83 13.09
CA TRP A 13 0.52 -2.91 13.74
C TRP A 13 0.62 -4.22 12.95
N LEU A 14 0.90 -5.32 13.64
CA LEU A 14 0.98 -6.64 13.02
C LEU A 14 -0.44 -7.18 12.74
N ILE A 15 -0.66 -7.66 11.51
CA ILE A 15 -1.87 -8.36 11.07
C ILE A 15 -1.46 -9.76 10.63
N ARG A 16 -1.84 -10.79 11.42
CA ARG A 16 -1.47 -12.18 11.15
C ARG A 16 -2.47 -12.78 10.17
N ILE A 17 -2.10 -12.79 8.89
CA ILE A 17 -3.02 -13.26 7.84
C ILE A 17 -3.39 -14.74 7.93
N GLY A 18 -2.53 -15.56 8.55
CA GLY A 18 -2.79 -16.97 8.83
C GLY A 18 -3.83 -17.19 9.94
N ASP A 19 -3.99 -16.21 10.83
CA ASP A 19 -4.95 -16.25 11.94
C ASP A 19 -6.27 -15.54 11.57
N GLY A 20 -6.32 -14.87 10.42
CA GLY A 20 -7.52 -14.20 9.89
C GLY A 20 -7.74 -12.77 10.39
N ASP A 21 -6.74 -12.13 11.00
CA ASP A 21 -6.83 -10.77 11.56
C ASP A 21 -7.35 -9.72 10.55
N GLN A 22 -7.06 -9.92 9.26
CA GLN A 22 -7.51 -9.09 8.14
C GLN A 22 -9.04 -9.06 7.97
N PHE A 23 -9.77 -9.98 8.61
CA PHE A 23 -11.23 -10.05 8.58
C PHE A 23 -11.88 -9.44 9.82
N SER A 24 -11.10 -8.94 10.78
CA SER A 24 -11.64 -8.23 11.94
C SER A 24 -12.40 -6.96 11.51
N SER A 25 -13.44 -6.57 12.26
CA SER A 25 -14.23 -5.38 11.95
C SER A 25 -13.37 -4.13 11.83
N GLY A 26 -12.43 -3.94 12.76
CA GLY A 26 -11.51 -2.81 12.75
C GLY A 26 -10.60 -2.76 11.52
N PHE A 27 -10.14 -3.91 11.00
CA PHE A 27 -9.34 -3.93 9.77
C PHE A 27 -10.20 -3.67 8.53
N VAL A 28 -11.37 -4.29 8.44
CA VAL A 28 -12.32 -4.14 7.31
C VAL A 28 -12.82 -2.70 7.19
N GLU A 29 -12.96 -1.97 8.30
CA GLU A 29 -13.25 -0.53 8.29
C GLU A 29 -12.20 0.28 7.52
N VAL A 30 -10.92 -0.11 7.61
CA VAL A 30 -9.81 0.52 6.88
C VAL A 30 -9.71 -0.01 5.45
N ASN A 31 -9.73 -1.33 5.27
CA ASN A 31 -9.68 -1.98 3.96
C ASN A 31 -10.79 -3.05 3.82
N PRO A 32 -11.88 -2.78 3.10
CA PRO A 32 -12.95 -3.76 2.89
C PRO A 32 -12.50 -4.98 2.05
N ASN A 33 -11.40 -4.88 1.32
CA ASN A 33 -10.82 -6.01 0.58
C ASN A 33 -10.09 -7.01 1.50
N SER A 34 -9.94 -6.70 2.79
CA SER A 34 -9.29 -7.58 3.78
C SER A 34 -7.88 -8.02 3.36
N LYS A 35 -7.09 -7.08 2.81
CA LYS A 35 -5.69 -7.32 2.42
C LYS A 35 -4.76 -6.29 3.04
N ILE A 36 -3.58 -6.74 3.46
CA ILE A 36 -2.47 -5.86 3.81
C ILE A 36 -1.71 -5.42 2.54
N PRO A 37 -0.97 -4.30 2.59
CA PRO A 37 -1.00 -3.28 3.64
C PRO A 37 -2.26 -2.41 3.57
N ALA A 38 -2.63 -1.84 4.72
CA ALA A 38 -3.64 -0.82 4.87
C ALA A 38 -3.10 0.28 5.81
N LEU A 39 -3.43 1.53 5.52
CA LEU A 39 -2.97 2.71 6.25
C LEU A 39 -4.17 3.54 6.70
N ARG A 40 -4.11 4.05 7.93
CA ARG A 40 -5.07 5.03 8.44
C ARG A 40 -4.32 6.28 8.86
N ASP A 41 -4.53 7.36 8.14
CA ASP A 41 -3.89 8.63 8.41
C ASP A 41 -4.70 9.43 9.43
N HIS A 42 -4.15 9.54 10.63
CA HIS A 42 -4.73 10.25 11.76
C HIS A 42 -4.34 11.75 11.81
N THR A 43 -3.59 12.29 10.84
CA THR A 43 -3.34 13.74 10.78
C THR A 43 -4.54 14.55 10.27
N HIS A 44 -5.62 13.88 9.88
CA HIS A 44 -6.86 14.47 9.39
C HIS A 44 -8.06 14.12 10.29
N ASN A 45 -9.09 14.97 10.27
CA ASN A 45 -10.36 14.72 10.94
C ASN A 45 -11.54 14.91 9.96
N PRO A 46 -12.26 13.84 9.59
CA PRO A 46 -12.05 12.44 9.99
C PRO A 46 -10.75 11.84 9.41
N PRO A 47 -10.21 10.76 10.01
CA PRO A 47 -9.02 10.08 9.49
C PRO A 47 -9.22 9.56 8.06
N ILE A 48 -8.16 9.62 7.25
CA ILE A 48 -8.18 9.12 5.87
C ILE A 48 -7.74 7.66 5.86
N ARG A 49 -8.53 6.76 5.26
CA ARG A 49 -8.13 5.38 5.02
C ARG A 49 -7.52 5.25 3.62
N VAL A 50 -6.40 4.54 3.53
CA VAL A 50 -5.69 4.26 2.27
C VAL A 50 -5.35 2.77 2.23
N PHE A 51 -5.78 2.08 1.18
CA PHE A 51 -5.51 0.67 0.94
C PHE A 51 -5.04 0.49 -0.50
N GLU A 52 -4.49 -0.69 -0.82
CA GLU A 52 -3.60 -0.94 -1.96
C GLU A 52 -2.22 -0.32 -1.78
N SER A 53 -1.17 -1.15 -1.85
CA SER A 53 0.22 -0.73 -1.62
C SER A 53 0.65 0.38 -2.59
N GLY A 54 0.28 0.28 -3.87
CA GLY A 54 0.56 1.32 -4.87
C GLY A 54 -0.11 2.66 -4.54
N SER A 55 -1.34 2.63 -4.00
CA SER A 55 -2.04 3.84 -3.58
C SER A 55 -1.41 4.45 -2.33
N ILE A 56 -0.98 3.64 -1.36
CA ILE A 56 -0.24 4.09 -0.18
C ILE A 56 1.06 4.79 -0.58
N LEU A 57 1.83 4.23 -1.52
CA LEU A 57 3.05 4.86 -2.03
C LEU A 57 2.78 6.21 -2.69
N LEU A 58 1.79 6.26 -3.58
CA LEU A 58 1.39 7.50 -4.25
C LEU A 58 0.93 8.56 -3.23
N TYR A 59 0.08 8.17 -2.28
CA TYR A 59 -0.44 9.04 -1.24
C TYR A 59 0.68 9.66 -0.38
N LEU A 60 1.62 8.85 0.09
CA LEU A 60 2.74 9.34 0.92
C LEU A 60 3.70 10.23 0.10
N ALA A 61 3.94 9.88 -1.16
CA ALA A 61 4.77 10.66 -2.07
C ALA A 61 4.18 12.07 -2.29
N GLU A 62 2.86 12.17 -2.48
CA GLU A 62 2.16 13.45 -2.62
C GLU A 62 2.07 14.22 -1.29
N LYS A 63 1.70 13.54 -0.20
CA LYS A 63 1.58 14.16 1.14
C LYS A 63 2.88 14.85 1.58
N PHE A 64 4.02 14.21 1.32
CA PHE A 64 5.32 14.71 1.79
C PHE A 64 6.18 15.35 0.68
N GLY A 65 5.77 15.27 -0.59
CA GLY A 65 6.51 15.88 -1.71
C GLY A 65 7.82 15.17 -2.08
N TYR A 66 7.92 13.86 -1.82
CA TYR A 66 9.12 13.06 -2.11
C TYR A 66 8.81 11.91 -3.08
N PHE A 67 9.84 11.44 -3.79
CA PHE A 67 9.82 10.23 -4.64
C PHE A 67 8.88 10.25 -5.86
N LEU A 68 8.11 11.31 -6.06
CA LEU A 68 7.27 11.50 -7.24
C LEU A 68 7.58 12.85 -7.91
N PRO A 69 8.19 12.82 -9.11
CA PRO A 69 8.48 14.04 -9.86
C PRO A 69 7.21 14.88 -10.13
N GLN A 70 7.38 16.20 -10.15
CA GLN A 70 6.32 17.15 -10.53
C GLN A 70 6.33 17.46 -12.03
N ASP A 71 7.46 17.25 -12.70
CA ASP A 71 7.55 17.30 -14.16
C ASP A 71 6.65 16.23 -14.79
N LEU A 72 5.81 16.65 -15.75
CA LEU A 72 4.78 15.78 -16.33
C LEU A 72 5.36 14.51 -16.95
N ALA A 73 6.46 14.64 -17.70
CA ALA A 73 7.05 13.50 -18.42
C ALA A 73 7.63 12.48 -17.42
N LYS A 74 8.43 12.94 -16.45
CA LYS A 74 9.01 12.07 -15.42
C LYS A 74 7.96 11.46 -14.49
N ARG A 75 6.92 12.23 -14.14
CA ARG A 75 5.79 11.74 -13.36
C ARG A 75 5.07 10.62 -14.11
N THR A 76 4.78 10.84 -15.39
CA THR A 76 4.13 9.84 -16.25
C THR A 76 4.93 8.55 -16.28
N GLU A 77 6.25 8.64 -16.48
CA GLU A 77 7.09 7.45 -16.48
C GLU A 77 7.10 6.71 -15.14
N THR A 78 7.14 7.45 -14.03
CA THR A 78 7.03 6.86 -12.68
C THR A 78 5.70 6.12 -12.51
N MET A 79 4.60 6.72 -12.98
CA MET A 79 3.27 6.11 -12.90
C MET A 79 3.13 4.89 -13.80
N ASN A 80 3.73 4.89 -15.00
CA ASN A 80 3.76 3.72 -15.88
C ASN A 80 4.32 2.49 -15.14
N TRP A 81 5.45 2.65 -14.45
CA TRP A 81 6.07 1.58 -13.68
C TRP A 81 5.27 1.17 -12.45
N LEU A 82 4.67 2.14 -11.75
CA LEU A 82 3.82 1.86 -10.59
C LEU A 82 2.61 1.00 -10.98
N PHE A 83 1.92 1.36 -12.06
CA PHE A 83 0.77 0.60 -12.56
C PHE A 83 1.17 -0.73 -13.17
N TRP A 84 2.31 -0.79 -13.89
CA TRP A 84 2.86 -2.05 -14.37
C TRP A 84 3.09 -3.02 -13.22
N LEU A 85 3.71 -2.58 -12.12
CA LEU A 85 3.96 -3.43 -10.94
C LEU A 85 2.65 -3.95 -10.34
N GLN A 86 1.66 -3.07 -10.16
CA GLN A 86 0.37 -3.45 -9.57
C GLN A 86 -0.41 -4.43 -10.48
N GLY A 87 -0.29 -4.30 -11.80
CA GLY A 87 -0.90 -5.23 -12.75
C GLY A 87 -0.15 -6.56 -12.89
N ALA A 88 1.18 -6.55 -12.74
CA ALA A 88 2.02 -7.73 -12.94
C ALA A 88 2.14 -8.61 -11.69
N ALA A 89 2.26 -8.02 -10.49
CA ALA A 89 2.49 -8.74 -9.25
C ALA A 89 1.46 -9.83 -8.91
N PRO A 90 0.14 -9.67 -9.20
CA PRO A 90 -0.84 -10.72 -8.97
C PRO A 90 -0.55 -12.01 -9.75
N PHE A 91 -0.04 -11.92 -10.97
CA PHE A 91 0.34 -13.10 -11.77
C PHE A 91 1.56 -13.81 -11.18
N LEU A 92 2.53 -13.06 -10.64
CA LEU A 92 3.73 -13.63 -10.04
C LEU A 92 3.43 -14.30 -8.70
N GLY A 93 2.73 -13.61 -7.80
CA GLY A 93 2.44 -14.12 -6.46
C GLY A 93 1.24 -15.08 -6.43
N GLY A 94 0.07 -14.58 -6.83
CA GLY A 94 -1.19 -15.33 -6.77
C GLY A 94 -1.35 -16.37 -7.88
N GLY A 95 -0.64 -16.21 -9.00
CA GLY A 95 -0.53 -17.21 -10.05
C GLY A 95 0.65 -18.15 -9.79
N PHE A 96 1.81 -17.78 -10.34
CA PHE A 96 3.01 -18.63 -10.32
C PHE A 96 3.38 -19.10 -8.91
N GLY A 97 3.55 -18.19 -7.95
CA GLY A 97 3.96 -18.55 -6.58
C GLY A 97 2.99 -19.49 -5.89
N HIS A 98 1.67 -19.29 -6.07
CA HIS A 98 0.65 -20.15 -5.49
C HIS A 98 0.71 -21.58 -6.07
N PHE A 99 0.63 -21.72 -7.39
CA PHE A 99 0.60 -23.03 -8.03
C PHE A 99 1.95 -23.75 -7.99
N TYR A 100 3.06 -23.00 -7.95
CA TYR A 100 4.38 -23.61 -7.83
C TYR A 100 4.64 -24.19 -6.42
N HIS A 101 4.14 -23.53 -5.36
CA HIS A 101 4.53 -23.86 -3.99
C HIS A 101 3.42 -24.50 -3.15
N TYR A 102 2.17 -24.03 -3.28
CA TYR A 102 1.07 -24.39 -2.38
C TYR A 102 0.06 -25.34 -3.01
N ALA A 103 -0.03 -25.36 -4.35
CA ALA A 103 -0.94 -26.23 -5.11
C ALA A 103 -0.24 -26.81 -6.36
N PRO A 104 0.81 -27.65 -6.18
CA PRO A 104 1.61 -28.21 -7.28
C PRO A 104 0.88 -29.24 -8.14
#